data_AF-A0A1Q4XZZ8-F1
#
_entry.id   AF-A0A1Q4XZZ8-F1
#
_cell.length_a   1.000
_cell.length_b   1.000
_cell.length_c   1.000
_cell.angle_alpha   90.00
_cell.angle_beta   90.00
_cell.angle_gamma   90.00
#
_symmetry.space_group_name_H-M   'P 1'
#
loop_
_entity.id
_entity.type
_entity.pdbx_description
1 polymer ?
#
loop_
_entity_poly.entity_id
_entity_poly.type
_entity_poly.pdbx_seq_one_letter_code
_entity_poly.pdbx_strand_id
1 'polypeptide(L)' 'MAVVVGPPWRRVGLAQYDLAERLHAASGNVSITREEVSRWERGKRIPGPYWRAWLGRVLDTPQQELEQAAAIARRTRKRR' A
#
# COMPACT_ATOMS: atom_id res chain seq x y z
N MET A 1 -0.03 19.08 4.04
CA MET A 1 1.07 18.63 3.16
C MET A 1 1.19 17.10 3.22
N ALA A 2 0.51 16.40 2.31
CA ALA A 2 0.63 14.95 2.13
C ALA A 2 1.23 14.72 0.74
N VAL A 3 2.54 14.50 0.66
CA VAL A 3 3.21 14.20 -0.62
C VAL A 3 3.27 12.69 -0.77
N VAL A 4 2.16 12.09 -1.18
CA VAL A 4 2.09 10.82 -1.91
C VAL A 4 0.87 10.97 -2.80
N VAL A 5 1.05 10.86 -4.12
CA VAL A 5 -0.05 10.60 -5.07
C VAL A 5 -0.97 9.59 -4.40
N GLY A 6 -2.24 9.92 -4.16
CA GLY A 6 -3.13 9.11 -3.31
C GLY A 6 -2.96 7.61 -3.61
N PRO A 7 -2.94 6.73 -2.58
CA PRO A 7 -2.61 5.33 -2.75
C PRO A 7 -3.33 4.74 -3.97
N PRO A 8 -2.67 3.92 -4.81
CA PRO A 8 -3.22 3.50 -6.11
C PRO A 8 -4.63 2.92 -6.01
N TRP A 9 -4.96 2.23 -4.92
CA TRP A 9 -6.29 1.69 -4.66
C TRP A 9 -7.40 2.75 -4.47
N ARG A 10 -7.08 3.96 -3.99
CA ARG A 10 -8.05 5.07 -3.93
C ARG A 10 -8.38 5.61 -5.31
N ARG A 11 -7.45 5.53 -6.27
CA ARG A 11 -7.69 5.93 -7.66
C ARG A 11 -8.65 4.98 -8.37
N VAL A 12 -8.69 3.72 -7.95
CA VAL A 12 -9.65 2.71 -8.44
C VAL A 12 -10.89 2.55 -7.55
N GLY A 13 -11.12 3.49 -6.61
CA GLY A 13 -12.34 3.55 -5.80
C GLY A 13 -12.46 2.53 -4.66
N LEU A 14 -11.36 1.85 -4.28
CA LEU A 14 -11.41 0.84 -3.21
C LEU A 14 -11.35 1.46 -1.81
N ALA A 15 -12.23 1.00 -0.92
CA ALA A 15 -12.12 1.33 0.50
C ALA A 15 -10.97 0.54 1.15
N GLN A 16 -10.48 1.03 2.30
CA GLN A 16 -9.41 0.36 3.06
C GLN A 16 -9.78 -1.08 3.44
N TYR A 17 -11.05 -1.33 3.74
CA TYR A 17 -11.58 -2.65 4.07
C TYR A 17 -11.52 -3.58 2.86
N ASP A 18 -12.02 -3.13 1.70
CA ASP A 18 -11.98 -3.92 0.46
C ASP A 18 -10.56 -4.30 0.07
N LEU A 19 -9.61 -3.37 0.22
CA LEU A 19 -8.21 -3.68 -0.06
C LEU A 19 -7.65 -4.72 0.92
N ALA A 20 -7.93 -4.57 2.21
CA ALA A 20 -7.47 -5.51 3.23
C ALA A 20 -8.04 -6.91 2.98
N GLU A 21 -9.33 -7.01 2.63
CA GLU A 21 -9.99 -8.26 2.30
C GLU A 21 -9.40 -8.90 1.03
N ARG A 22 -9.19 -8.12 -0.04
CA ARG A 22 -8.56 -8.63 -1.27
C ARG A 22 -7.13 -9.09 -1.03
N LEU A 23 -6.35 -8.36 -0.23
CA LEU A 23 -5.00 -8.77 0.15
C LEU A 23 -5.02 -10.02 1.02
N HIS A 24 -5.98 -10.13 1.95
CA HIS A 24 -6.16 -11.30 2.77
C HIS A 24 -6.48 -12.52 1.90
N ALA A 25 -7.47 -12.41 1.02
CA ALA A 25 -7.88 -13.47 0.10
C ALA A 25 -6.75 -13.89 -0.86
N ALA A 26 -5.97 -12.94 -1.38
CA ALA A 26 -4.87 -13.23 -2.31
C ALA A 26 -3.64 -13.83 -1.61
N SER A 27 -3.27 -13.31 -0.44
CA SER A 27 -2.05 -13.71 0.27
C SER A 27 -2.24 -14.88 1.25
N GLY A 28 -3.50 -15.19 1.61
CA GLY A 28 -3.86 -16.13 2.68
C GLY A 28 -3.43 -15.67 4.08
N ASN A 29 -2.88 -14.45 4.21
CA ASN A 29 -2.25 -14.00 5.43
C ASN A 29 -3.22 -13.15 6.25
N VAL A 30 -3.56 -13.59 7.46
CA VAL A 30 -4.47 -12.89 8.38
C VAL A 30 -3.86 -11.64 9.02
N SER A 31 -2.55 -11.43 8.88
CA SER A 31 -1.88 -10.26 9.47
C SER A 31 -2.19 -8.94 8.77
N ILE A 32 -2.79 -8.97 7.57
CA ILE A 32 -3.26 -7.76 6.91
C ILE A 32 -4.62 -7.36 7.46
N THR A 33 -4.67 -6.18 8.07
CA THR A 33 -5.90 -5.58 8.57
C THR A 33 -6.13 -4.23 7.94
N ARG A 34 -7.36 -3.72 8.09
CA ARG A 34 -7.70 -2.35 7.70
C ARG A 34 -6.83 -1.32 8.43
N GLU A 35 -6.44 -1.52 9.69
CA GLU A 35 -5.50 -0.63 10.37
C GLU A 35 -4.14 -0.60 9.68
N GLU A 36 -3.63 -1.75 9.25
CA GLU A 36 -2.34 -1.84 8.57
C GLU A 36 -2.37 -1.09 7.23
N VAL A 37 -3.42 -1.28 6.42
CA VAL A 37 -3.67 -0.47 5.22
C VAL A 37 -3.74 1.01 5.57
N SER A 38 -4.46 1.37 6.63
CA SER A 38 -4.60 2.76 7.09
C SER A 38 -3.26 3.37 7.55
N ARG A 39 -2.34 2.57 8.10
CA ARG A 39 -0.97 3.02 8.42
C ARG A 39 -0.16 3.28 7.16
N TRP A 40 -0.34 2.48 6.11
CA TRP A 40 0.31 2.70 4.81
C TRP A 40 -0.18 3.98 4.15
N GLU A 41 -1.49 4.20 4.13
CA GLU A 41 -2.08 5.42 3.54
C GLU A 41 -1.59 6.69 4.24
N ARG A 42 -1.48 6.66 5.57
CA ARG A 42 -0.99 7.81 6.36
C ARG A 42 0.53 7.96 6.35
N GLY A 43 1.26 7.08 5.64
CA GLY A 43 2.73 7.06 5.65
C GLY A 43 3.35 6.71 7.01
N LYS A 44 2.55 6.21 7.96
CA LYS A 44 3.04 5.76 9.28
C LYS A 44 3.90 4.51 9.13
N ARG A 45 3.61 3.67 8.14
CA ARG A 45 4.37 2.46 7.79
C ARG A 45 4.48 2.36 6.28
N ILE A 46 5.59 1.83 5.78
CA ILE A 46 5.77 1.57 4.35
C ILE A 46 5.58 0.06 4.15
N PRO A 47 4.73 -0.38 3.20
CA PRO A 47 4.54 -1.80 2.95
C PRO A 47 5.87 -2.48 2.64
N GLY A 48 6.09 -3.68 3.18
CA GLY A 48 7.30 -4.48 2.92
C GLY A 48 7.37 -4.99 1.47
N PRO A 49 8.50 -5.56 1.01
CA PRO A 49 8.62 -6.13 -0.34
C PRO A 49 7.56 -7.20 -0.61
N TYR A 50 7.29 -8.07 0.37
CA TYR A 50 6.23 -9.07 0.33
C TYR A 50 4.85 -8.46 0.04
N TRP A 51 4.46 -7.43 0.81
CA TRP A 51 3.17 -6.76 0.62
C TRP A 51 3.09 -5.98 -0.70
N ARG A 52 4.21 -5.45 -1.20
CA ARG A 52 4.26 -4.79 -2.52
C ARG A 52 3.96 -5.78 -3.64
N ALA A 53 4.51 -7.00 -3.59
CA ALA A 53 4.20 -8.03 -4.58
C ALA A 53 2.70 -8.39 -4.62
N TRP A 54 2.06 -8.51 -3.45
CA TRP A 54 0.63 -8.76 -3.37
C TRP A 54 -0.21 -7.56 -3.80
N LEU A 55 0.20 -6.34 -3.46
CA LEU A 55 -0.43 -5.12 -3.94
C LEU A 55 -0.38 -5.05 -5.47
N GLY A 56 0.74 -5.43 -6.10
CA GLY A 56 0.85 -5.46 -7.55
C GLY A 56 -0.14 -6.42 -8.19
N ARG A 57 -0.30 -7.62 -7.63
CA ARG A 57 -1.30 -8.60 -8.09
C ARG A 57 -2.74 -8.15 -7.88
N VAL A 58 -3.07 -7.58 -6.72
CA VAL A 58 -4.46 -7.19 -6.38
C VAL A 58 -4.91 -5.94 -7.13
N LEU A 59 -3.98 -5.05 -7.46
CA LEU A 59 -4.26 -3.76 -8.10
C LEU A 59 -3.90 -3.72 -9.57
N ASP A 60 -3.48 -4.85 -10.13
CA ASP A 60 -2.94 -4.96 -11.49
C ASP A 60 -1.90 -3.87 -11.79
N THR A 61 -1.06 -3.59 -10.80
CA THR A 61 -0.09 -2.48 -10.84
C THR A 61 1.31 -3.06 -10.97
N PRO A 62 2.16 -2.54 -11.89
CA PRO A 62 3.54 -2.99 -12.01
C PRO A 62 4.30 -2.86 -10.68
N GLN A 63 5.04 -3.90 -10.30
CA GLN A 63 5.84 -3.93 -9.07
C GLN A 63 6.80 -2.73 -8.97
N GLN A 64 7.35 -2.29 -10.10
CA GLN A 64 8.27 -1.16 -10.15
C GLN A 64 7.61 0.15 -9.69
N GLU A 65 6.33 0.38 -10.01
CA GLU A 65 5.59 1.56 -9.53
C GLU A 65 5.44 1.54 -8.01
N LEU A 66 5.15 0.38 -7.43
CA LEU A 66 5.01 0.20 -5.99
C LEU A 66 6.35 0.38 -5.25
N GLU A 67 7.46 -0.03 -5.87
CA GLU A 67 8.80 0.18 -5.34
C GLU A 67 9.22 1.65 -5.40
N GLN A 68 8.93 2.34 -6.50
CA GLN A 68 9.14 3.77 -6.64
C GLN A 68 8.32 4.55 -5.59
N ALA A 69 7.03 4.23 -5.44
CA ALA A 69 6.17 4.83 -4.42
C ALA A 69 6.74 4.60 -3.00
N ALA A 70 7.22 3.38 -2.70
CA ALA A 70 7.86 3.07 -1.44
C ALA A 70 9.18 3.85 -1.24
N ALA A 71 10.00 4.01 -2.28
CA ALA A 71 11.24 4.78 -2.22
C ALA A 71 10.98 6.28 -1.96
N ILE A 72 9.97 6.85 -2.62
CA ILE A 72 9.53 8.24 -2.39
C ILE A 72 9.06 8.38 -0.93
N ALA A 73 8.19 7.49 -0.45
CA ALA A 73 7.69 7.52 0.92
C ALA A 73 8.82 7.44 1.97
N ARG A 74 9.85 6.60 1.75
CA ARG A 74 11.05 6.54 2.61
C ARG A 74 11.79 7.87 2.65
N ARG A 75 12.03 8.47 1.49
CA ARG A 75 12.76 9.76 1.37
C ARG A 75 12.00 10.89 2.05
N THR A 76 10.68 10.95 1.87
CA THR A 76 9.82 11.95 2.52
C THR A 76 9.85 11.80 4.04
N ARG A 77 9.85 10.57 4.56
CA ARG A 77 9.94 10.32 6.01
C ARG A 77 11.30 10.71 6.59
N LYS A 78 12.40 10.50 5.87
CA LYS A 78 13.74 10.91 6.34
C LYS A 78 13.90 12.43 6.42
N ARG A 79 13.08 13.19 5.68
CA ARG A 79 13.11 14.66 5.64
C ARG A 79 12.23 15.34 6.70
N ARG A 80 11.53 14.57 7.54
CA ARG A 80 10.52 15.07 8.47
C ARG A 80 10.88 14.67 9.89
#